data_AF-A0A3D3UL61-F1
#
_entry.id   AF-A0A3D3UL61-F1
#
_cell.length_a   1.000
_cell.length_b   1.000
_cell.length_c   1.000
_cell.angle_alpha   90.00
_cell.angle_beta   90.00
_cell.angle_gamma   90.00
#
_symmetry.space_group_name_H-M   'P 1'
#
loop_
_entity.id
_entity.type
_entity.pdbx_description
1 polymer ?
#
loop_
_entity_poly.entity_id
_entity_poly.type
_entity_poly.pdbx_seq_one_letter_code
_entity_poly.pdbx_strand_id
1 'polypeptide(L)'
;MVTSALADINDVVSWLESIERLVGRLYTSAARAFVDDKQFSIFLNQLAKDEQSHAQFMSMVSEYLRAKEKQFMLDIALDRKTRESVEAPLKRFEHHLAGKSISKARVVEYMARAESSELNPVFLYIVGKFGEINRKAERMTADIQSHLSRIRDFVDGLPKDLKPSIDIGTFPSVWEERFLVVDDHEPLRELVASLLSRRGTVEAVAGAGEGLGKVREHFYNGIVSDIQMPGMDGFEFYQRAVECDHQLKKHFLFYSAEITPEREAYLKKNNLCFLRKPFGLGEFMETIDQILRQ
;
A
#
# COMPACT_ATOMS: atom_id res chain seq x y z
N MET A 1 8.71 14.36 -39.02
CA MET A 1 7.65 13.53 -38.41
C MET A 1 8.35 12.48 -37.58
N VAL A 2 8.39 12.65 -36.25
CA VAL A 2 8.85 11.58 -35.36
C VAL A 2 7.70 10.60 -35.28
N THR A 3 7.81 9.45 -35.95
CA THR A 3 6.97 8.30 -35.66
C THR A 3 7.22 7.92 -34.21
N SER A 4 6.37 8.38 -33.29
CA SER A 4 6.39 7.89 -31.90
C SER A 4 5.96 6.44 -31.96
N ALA A 5 6.93 5.53 -31.94
CA ALA A 5 6.65 4.12 -31.74
C ALA A 5 6.07 3.99 -30.33
N LEU A 6 4.75 3.84 -30.26
CA LEU A 6 4.05 3.47 -29.03
C LEU A 6 4.70 2.18 -28.49
N ALA A 7 5.04 2.14 -27.20
CA ALA A 7 5.67 0.95 -26.63
C ALA A 7 4.64 -0.16 -26.44
N ASP A 8 5.07 -1.38 -26.73
CA ASP A 8 4.33 -2.59 -26.38
C ASP A 8 4.25 -2.69 -24.86
N ILE A 9 3.04 -2.63 -24.32
CA ILE A 9 2.81 -2.78 -22.88
C ILE A 9 3.42 -4.08 -22.33
N ASN A 10 3.50 -5.14 -23.15
CA ASN A 10 4.05 -6.42 -22.72
C ASN A 10 5.54 -6.32 -22.41
N ASP A 11 6.29 -5.54 -23.21
CA ASP A 11 7.72 -5.30 -23.00
C ASP A 11 7.94 -4.47 -21.72
N VAL A 12 7.13 -3.44 -21.52
CA VAL A 12 7.22 -2.60 -20.29
C VAL A 12 6.85 -3.40 -19.04
N VAL A 13 5.75 -4.15 -19.06
CA VAL A 13 5.32 -5.00 -17.92
C VAL A 13 6.36 -6.06 -17.62
N SER A 14 6.90 -6.75 -18.64
CA SER A 14 7.93 -7.78 -18.45
C SER A 14 9.22 -7.19 -17.89
N TRP A 15 9.59 -5.98 -18.33
CA TRP A 15 10.75 -5.27 -17.79
C TRP A 15 10.53 -4.86 -16.34
N LEU A 16 9.39 -4.26 -15.98
CA LEU A 16 9.04 -3.93 -14.60
C LEU A 16 9.08 -5.17 -13.70
N GLU A 17 8.45 -6.27 -14.12
CA GLU A 17 8.52 -7.55 -13.39
C GLU A 17 9.97 -7.95 -13.11
N SER A 18 10.87 -7.82 -14.08
CA SER A 18 12.27 -8.18 -13.92
C SER A 18 13.00 -7.29 -12.90
N ILE A 19 12.64 -6.00 -12.83
CA ILE A 19 13.20 -5.04 -11.88
C ILE A 19 12.71 -5.35 -10.46
N GLU A 20 11.40 -5.50 -10.23
CA GLU A 20 10.84 -5.85 -8.92
C GLU A 20 11.49 -7.14 -8.38
N ARG A 21 11.62 -8.16 -9.25
CA ARG A 21 12.31 -9.42 -8.88
C ARG A 21 13.77 -9.18 -8.51
N LEU A 22 14.48 -8.29 -9.19
CA LEU A 22 15.87 -7.96 -8.88
C LEU A 22 15.97 -7.25 -7.53
N VAL A 23 15.17 -6.20 -7.31
CA VAL A 23 15.14 -5.42 -6.07
C VAL A 23 14.82 -6.33 -4.87
N GLY A 24 13.80 -7.20 -4.98
CA GLY A 24 13.47 -8.16 -3.92
C GLY A 24 14.62 -9.12 -3.57
N ARG A 25 15.40 -9.58 -4.57
CA ARG A 25 16.61 -10.39 -4.31
C ARG A 25 17.71 -9.58 -3.63
N LEU A 26 17.87 -8.31 -4.00
CA LEU A 26 18.86 -7.42 -3.38
C LEU A 26 18.51 -7.15 -1.92
N TYR A 27 17.23 -6.90 -1.60
CA TYR A 27 16.77 -6.75 -0.22
C TYR A 27 16.94 -8.04 0.60
N THR A 28 16.64 -9.21 0.02
CA THR A 28 16.91 -10.50 0.68
C THR A 28 18.40 -10.67 0.99
N SER A 29 19.27 -10.28 0.05
CA SER A 29 20.72 -10.39 0.21
C SER A 29 21.26 -9.39 1.24
N ALA A 30 20.74 -8.16 1.24
CA ALA A 30 21.04 -7.15 2.25
C ALA A 30 20.57 -7.60 3.64
N ALA A 31 19.37 -8.17 3.76
CA ALA A 31 18.86 -8.67 5.04
C ALA A 31 19.77 -9.74 5.66
N ARG A 32 20.38 -10.61 4.82
CA ARG A 32 21.38 -11.59 5.26
C ARG A 32 22.70 -10.95 5.66
N ALA A 33 23.13 -9.90 4.96
CA ALA A 33 24.36 -9.18 5.30
C ALA A 33 24.26 -8.42 6.64
N PHE A 34 23.04 -8.06 7.07
CA PHE A 34 22.77 -7.35 8.31
C PHE A 34 22.03 -8.22 9.35
N VAL A 35 22.26 -9.53 9.37
CA VAL A 35 21.56 -10.46 10.30
C VAL A 35 21.72 -10.09 11.78
N ASP A 36 22.85 -9.46 12.14
CA ASP A 36 23.13 -9.01 13.51
C ASP A 36 22.31 -7.76 13.90
N ASP A 37 21.92 -6.92 12.94
CA ASP A 37 20.95 -5.84 13.13
C ASP A 37 19.54 -6.37 12.87
N LYS A 38 18.96 -7.03 13.89
CA LYS A 38 17.67 -7.72 13.78
C LYS A 38 16.56 -6.81 13.24
N GLN A 39 16.47 -5.57 13.70
CA GLN A 39 15.42 -4.64 13.26
C GLN A 39 15.58 -4.33 11.77
N PHE A 40 16.80 -4.03 11.33
CA PHE A 40 17.05 -3.72 9.93
C PHE A 40 16.89 -4.94 9.01
N SER A 41 17.34 -6.12 9.46
CA SER A 41 17.15 -7.37 8.72
C SER A 41 15.68 -7.75 8.56
N ILE A 42 14.86 -7.59 9.60
CA ILE A 42 13.41 -7.82 9.52
C ILE A 42 12.77 -6.86 8.53
N PHE A 43 13.12 -5.57 8.60
CA PHE A 43 12.61 -4.55 7.69
C PHE A 43 12.96 -4.86 6.23
N LEU A 44 14.23 -5.19 5.93
CA LEU A 44 14.65 -5.56 4.57
C LEU A 44 13.97 -6.83 4.06
N ASN A 45 13.75 -7.83 4.92
CA ASN A 45 12.97 -9.01 4.54
C ASN A 45 11.49 -8.69 4.26
N GLN A 46 10.93 -7.67 4.93
CA GLN A 46 9.58 -7.22 4.61
C GLN A 46 9.54 -6.53 3.25
N LEU A 47 10.48 -5.62 2.96
CA LEU A 47 10.56 -4.99 1.63
C LEU A 47 10.73 -6.05 0.53
N ALA A 48 11.59 -7.06 0.74
CA ALA A 48 11.76 -8.15 -0.21
C ALA A 48 10.46 -8.91 -0.54
N LYS A 49 9.53 -9.02 0.43
CA LYS A 49 8.21 -9.64 0.21
C LYS A 49 7.29 -8.72 -0.59
N ASP A 50 7.34 -7.42 -0.34
CA ASP A 50 6.53 -6.45 -1.08
C ASP A 50 6.92 -6.45 -2.57
N GLU A 51 8.22 -6.38 -2.86
CA GLU A 51 8.79 -6.52 -4.22
C GLU A 51 8.35 -7.82 -4.91
N GLN A 52 8.27 -8.91 -4.14
CA GLN A 52 7.78 -10.18 -4.66
C GLN A 52 6.30 -10.11 -5.04
N SER A 53 5.48 -9.43 -4.23
CA SER A 53 4.06 -9.20 -4.52
C SER A 53 3.89 -8.33 -5.76
N HIS A 54 4.67 -7.25 -5.89
CA HIS A 54 4.67 -6.38 -7.07
C HIS A 54 5.04 -7.16 -8.34
N ALA A 55 6.10 -7.97 -8.29
CA ALA A 55 6.50 -8.84 -9.40
C ALA A 55 5.40 -9.84 -9.78
N GLN A 56 4.73 -10.46 -8.80
CA GLN A 56 3.62 -11.38 -9.05
C GLN A 56 2.44 -10.68 -9.72
N PHE A 57 2.15 -9.44 -9.33
CA PHE A 57 1.12 -8.64 -9.97
C PHE A 57 1.48 -8.32 -11.42
N MET A 58 2.72 -7.90 -11.70
CA MET A 58 3.16 -7.68 -13.09
C MET A 58 3.12 -8.96 -13.93
N SER A 59 3.44 -10.11 -13.33
CA SER A 59 3.29 -11.42 -13.97
C SER A 59 1.83 -11.72 -14.33
N MET A 60 0.89 -11.50 -13.41
CA MET A 60 -0.55 -11.63 -13.66
C MET A 60 -1.03 -10.69 -14.77
N VAL A 61 -0.55 -9.45 -14.78
CA VAL A 61 -0.85 -8.47 -15.82
C VAL A 61 -0.35 -8.96 -17.19
N SER A 62 0.87 -9.50 -17.25
CA SER A 62 1.45 -10.09 -18.46
C SER A 62 0.62 -11.27 -18.97
N GLU A 63 0.18 -12.17 -18.10
CA GLU A 63 -0.69 -13.30 -18.45
C GLU A 63 -2.04 -12.82 -19.01
N TYR A 64 -2.65 -11.81 -18.38
CA TYR A 64 -3.91 -11.23 -18.84
C TYR A 64 -3.78 -10.63 -20.25
N LEU A 65 -2.70 -9.88 -20.49
CA LEU A 65 -2.43 -9.26 -21.79
C LEU A 65 -2.28 -10.30 -22.90
N ARG A 66 -1.55 -11.39 -22.62
CA ARG A 66 -1.38 -12.51 -23.56
C ARG A 66 -2.70 -13.23 -23.86
N ALA A 67 -3.53 -13.45 -22.85
CA ALA A 67 -4.78 -14.22 -23.00
C ALA A 67 -5.88 -13.49 -23.78
N LYS A 68 -5.88 -12.16 -23.81
CA LYS A 68 -6.94 -11.35 -24.43
C LYS A 68 -6.70 -10.99 -25.89
N GLU A 69 -5.55 -11.36 -26.49
CA GLU A 69 -5.09 -10.88 -27.81
C GLU A 69 -5.24 -9.35 -28.00
N LYS A 70 -5.29 -8.60 -26.89
CA LYS A 70 -5.48 -7.15 -26.93
C LYS A 70 -4.12 -6.48 -26.86
N GLN A 71 -3.77 -5.80 -27.95
CA GLN A 71 -2.61 -4.93 -27.99
C GLN A 71 -2.97 -3.62 -27.28
N PHE A 72 -2.73 -3.56 -25.97
CA PHE A 72 -2.78 -2.29 -25.25
C PHE A 72 -1.50 -1.53 -25.56
N MET A 73 -1.64 -0.33 -26.10
CA MET A 73 -0.50 0.54 -26.37
C MET A 73 -0.31 1.48 -25.19
N LEU A 74 0.92 1.65 -24.74
CA LEU A 74 1.25 2.69 -23.78
C LEU A 74 1.48 4.00 -24.54
N ASP A 75 0.92 5.09 -24.04
CA ASP A 75 1.17 6.45 -24.55
C ASP A 75 2.63 6.89 -24.33
N ILE A 76 3.38 6.13 -23.52
CA ILE A 76 4.79 6.36 -23.21
C ILE A 76 5.64 5.15 -23.59
N ALA A 77 6.85 5.41 -24.08
CA ALA A 77 7.86 4.38 -24.31
C ALA A 77 9.02 4.56 -23.33
N LEU A 78 9.47 3.45 -22.74
CA LEU A 78 10.67 3.45 -21.89
C LEU A 78 11.89 3.27 -22.77
N ASP A 79 12.56 4.38 -23.07
CA ASP A 79 13.78 4.34 -23.86
C ASP A 79 14.94 3.67 -23.09
N ARG A 80 16.00 3.35 -23.83
CA ARG A 80 17.20 2.70 -23.27
C ARG A 80 17.84 3.53 -22.14
N LYS A 81 17.83 4.86 -22.26
CA LYS A 81 18.46 5.75 -21.29
C LYS A 81 17.71 5.71 -19.95
N THR A 82 16.38 5.68 -19.98
CA THR A 82 15.54 5.51 -18.78
C THR A 82 15.72 4.13 -18.15
N ARG A 83 15.82 3.07 -18.96
CA ARG A 83 16.11 1.73 -18.40
C ARG A 83 17.48 1.66 -17.74
N GLU A 84 18.51 2.23 -18.37
CA GLU A 84 19.86 2.27 -17.84
C GLU A 84 19.99 3.12 -16.57
N SER A 85 19.22 4.22 -16.45
CA SER A 85 19.22 5.07 -15.25
C SER A 85 18.72 4.33 -14.01
N VAL A 86 17.80 3.38 -14.20
CA VAL A 86 17.25 2.49 -13.17
C VAL A 86 18.18 1.31 -12.89
N GLU A 87 18.61 0.59 -13.93
CA GLU A 87 19.34 -0.67 -13.77
C GLU A 87 20.76 -0.46 -13.24
N ALA A 88 21.44 0.62 -13.63
CA ALA A 88 22.84 0.83 -13.25
C ALA A 88 23.05 1.00 -11.73
N PRO A 89 22.23 1.78 -10.99
CA PRO A 89 22.24 1.78 -9.53
C PRO A 89 22.06 0.39 -8.91
N LEU A 90 21.11 -0.41 -9.41
CA LEU A 90 20.81 -1.75 -8.88
C LEU A 90 21.98 -2.73 -9.10
N LYS A 91 22.59 -2.72 -10.30
CA LYS A 91 23.80 -3.51 -10.60
C LYS A 91 24.97 -3.11 -9.70
N ARG A 92 25.13 -1.82 -9.42
CA ARG A 92 26.13 -1.36 -8.43
C ARG A 92 25.80 -1.87 -7.03
N PHE A 93 24.54 -1.83 -6.62
CA PHE A 93 24.13 -2.33 -5.30
C PHE A 93 24.46 -3.83 -5.15
N GLU A 94 24.11 -4.63 -6.16
CA GLU A 94 24.42 -6.06 -6.23
C GLU A 94 25.93 -6.32 -6.04
N HIS A 95 26.77 -5.59 -6.77
CA HIS A 95 28.21 -5.72 -6.69
C HIS A 95 28.76 -5.42 -5.28
N HIS A 96 28.27 -4.36 -4.63
CA HIS A 96 28.70 -4.01 -3.26
C HIS A 96 28.24 -5.04 -2.22
N LEU A 97 27.04 -5.61 -2.39
CA LEU A 97 26.53 -6.67 -1.52
C LEU A 97 27.40 -7.94 -1.63
N ALA A 98 27.78 -8.32 -2.86
CA ALA A 98 28.65 -9.48 -3.09
C ALA A 98 30.03 -9.34 -2.43
N GLY A 99 30.55 -8.11 -2.35
CA GLY A 99 31.84 -7.79 -1.72
C GLY A 99 31.87 -7.79 -0.19
N LYS A 100 30.74 -8.04 0.50
CA LYS A 100 30.60 -8.10 1.98
C LYS A 100 31.06 -6.86 2.78
N SER A 101 31.28 -5.72 2.14
CA SER A 101 31.71 -4.47 2.78
C SER A 101 30.76 -3.32 2.46
N ILE A 102 29.47 -3.51 2.70
CA ILE A 102 28.46 -2.46 2.55
C ILE A 102 28.02 -1.96 3.93
N SER A 103 27.97 -0.64 4.11
CA SER A 103 27.48 -0.02 5.34
C SER A 103 25.95 0.10 5.31
N LYS A 104 25.33 0.19 6.50
CA LYS A 104 23.88 0.41 6.63
C LYS A 104 23.43 1.66 5.87
N ALA A 105 24.16 2.78 6.01
CA ALA A 105 23.90 4.02 5.28
C ALA A 105 23.85 3.80 3.75
N ARG A 106 24.77 2.98 3.21
CA ARG A 106 24.76 2.66 1.77
C ARG A 106 23.57 1.82 1.36
N VAL A 107 23.14 0.86 2.18
CA VAL A 107 21.91 0.09 1.89
C VAL A 107 20.70 1.02 1.88
N VAL A 108 20.60 1.93 2.85
CA VAL A 108 19.52 2.91 2.93
C VAL A 108 19.52 3.83 1.70
N GLU A 109 20.69 4.29 1.26
CA GLU A 109 20.83 5.10 0.04
C GLU A 109 20.38 4.35 -1.22
N TYR A 110 20.75 3.07 -1.36
CA TYR A 110 20.32 2.25 -2.50
C TYR A 110 18.83 1.95 -2.49
N MET A 111 18.28 1.65 -1.32
CA MET A 111 16.84 1.49 -1.11
C MET A 111 16.13 2.78 -1.52
N ALA A 112 16.48 3.93 -0.92
CA ALA A 112 15.85 5.21 -1.26
C ALA A 112 15.89 5.51 -2.76
N ARG A 113 17.00 5.19 -3.46
CA ARG A 113 17.12 5.34 -4.92
C ARG A 113 16.22 4.41 -5.73
N ALA A 114 16.07 3.16 -5.30
CA ALA A 114 15.19 2.21 -5.98
C ALA A 114 13.74 2.69 -5.86
N GLU A 115 13.35 3.08 -4.64
CA GLU A 115 11.98 3.47 -4.28
C GLU A 115 11.62 4.89 -4.71
N SER A 116 12.60 5.76 -4.93
CA SER A 116 12.40 7.11 -5.49
C SER A 116 12.44 7.13 -7.01
N SER A 117 12.70 6.00 -7.66
CA SER A 117 12.99 5.99 -9.09
C SER A 117 11.76 6.38 -9.92
N GLU A 118 12.00 6.88 -11.14
CA GLU A 118 10.97 7.24 -12.13
C GLU A 118 10.06 6.05 -12.52
N LEU A 119 10.33 4.86 -11.97
CA LEU A 119 9.54 3.65 -12.15
C LEU A 119 8.18 3.69 -11.48
N ASN A 120 8.08 4.28 -10.29
CA ASN A 120 6.82 4.25 -9.54
C ASN A 120 5.68 4.87 -10.36
N PRO A 121 5.82 6.06 -10.95
CA PRO A 121 4.79 6.61 -11.85
C PRO A 121 4.38 5.66 -12.99
N VAL A 122 5.32 4.90 -13.57
CA VAL A 122 5.05 3.97 -14.67
C VAL A 122 4.35 2.71 -14.19
N PHE A 123 4.80 2.14 -13.05
CA PHE A 123 4.14 1.03 -12.39
C PHE A 123 2.68 1.37 -12.09
N LEU A 124 2.47 2.56 -11.52
CA LEU A 124 1.16 3.06 -11.10
C LEU A 124 0.26 3.39 -12.29
N TYR A 125 0.83 3.89 -13.39
CA TYR A 125 0.11 4.05 -14.64
C TYR A 125 -0.46 2.72 -15.14
N ILE A 126 0.34 1.65 -15.09
CA ILE A 126 -0.11 0.30 -15.46
C ILE A 126 -1.17 -0.18 -14.47
N VAL A 127 -0.93 -0.09 -13.18
CA VAL A 127 -1.92 -0.48 -12.15
C VAL A 127 -3.25 0.23 -12.38
N GLY A 128 -3.25 1.55 -12.64
CA GLY A 128 -4.45 2.33 -12.91
C GLY A 128 -5.22 1.83 -14.14
N LYS A 129 -4.52 1.56 -15.26
CA LYS A 129 -5.13 0.99 -16.47
C LYS A 129 -5.75 -0.40 -16.23
N PHE A 130 -5.21 -1.18 -15.30
CA PHE A 130 -5.73 -2.49 -14.91
C PHE A 130 -6.78 -2.43 -13.78
N GLY A 131 -6.79 -1.35 -12.99
CA GLY A 131 -7.75 -1.07 -11.91
C GLY A 131 -9.19 -1.00 -12.40
N GLU A 132 -9.41 -0.38 -13.57
CA GLU A 132 -10.73 -0.31 -14.22
C GLU A 132 -11.32 -1.69 -14.58
N ILE A 133 -10.49 -2.74 -14.53
CA ILE A 133 -10.82 -4.07 -15.06
C ILE A 133 -10.70 -5.16 -13.96
N ASN A 134 -9.99 -4.91 -12.86
CA ASN A 134 -9.66 -5.94 -11.87
C ASN A 134 -9.43 -5.40 -10.46
N ARG A 135 -10.27 -5.82 -9.48
CA ARG A 135 -10.08 -5.49 -8.05
C ARG A 135 -8.72 -5.86 -7.48
N LYS A 136 -8.01 -6.85 -8.05
CA LYS A 136 -6.63 -7.16 -7.63
C LYS A 136 -5.66 -6.00 -7.90
N ALA A 137 -5.92 -5.14 -8.88
CA ALA A 137 -5.12 -3.95 -9.15
C ALA A 137 -5.41 -2.81 -8.16
N GLU A 138 -6.65 -2.66 -7.69
CA GLU A 138 -6.96 -1.75 -6.58
C GLU A 138 -6.20 -2.17 -5.30
N ARG A 139 -6.16 -3.47 -4.99
CA ARG A 139 -5.37 -4.00 -3.86
C ARG A 139 -3.87 -3.75 -4.03
N MET A 140 -3.31 -4.00 -5.22
CA MET A 140 -1.90 -3.73 -5.51
C MET A 140 -1.53 -2.27 -5.28
N THR A 141 -2.45 -1.35 -5.60
CA THR A 141 -2.24 0.09 -5.34
C THR A 141 -2.06 0.36 -3.85
N ALA A 142 -2.89 -0.25 -3.00
CA ALA A 142 -2.79 -0.10 -1.55
C ALA A 142 -1.53 -0.77 -0.98
N ASP A 143 -1.14 -1.93 -1.51
CA ASP A 143 0.10 -2.62 -1.12
C ASP A 143 1.32 -1.74 -1.38
N ILE A 144 1.39 -1.08 -2.54
CA ILE A 144 2.47 -0.14 -2.89
C ILE A 144 2.47 1.06 -1.93
N GLN A 145 1.30 1.59 -1.56
CA GLN A 145 1.23 2.70 -0.61
C GLN A 145 1.75 2.30 0.78
N SER A 146 1.30 1.14 1.30
CA SER A 146 1.78 0.61 2.59
C SER A 146 3.29 0.40 2.55
N HIS A 147 3.80 -0.12 1.43
CA HIS A 147 5.22 -0.28 1.17
C HIS A 147 5.99 1.05 1.23
N LEU A 148 5.57 2.07 0.47
CA LEU A 148 6.19 3.40 0.45
C LEU A 148 6.11 4.12 1.81
N SER A 149 4.98 4.00 2.51
CA SER A 149 4.81 4.57 3.86
C SER A 149 5.79 3.95 4.85
N ARG A 150 5.98 2.63 4.78
CA ARG A 150 6.90 1.91 5.66
C ARG A 150 8.35 2.33 5.44
N ILE A 151 8.74 2.58 4.19
CA ILE A 151 10.05 3.10 3.85
C ILE A 151 10.24 4.51 4.43
N ARG A 152 9.23 5.37 4.28
CA ARG A 152 9.25 6.72 4.83
C ARG A 152 9.39 6.71 6.35
N ASP A 153 8.53 5.98 7.05
CA ASP A 153 8.56 5.86 8.51
C ASP A 153 9.91 5.32 9.00
N PHE A 154 10.47 4.34 8.30
CA PHE A 154 11.79 3.80 8.61
C PHE A 154 12.87 4.87 8.45
N VAL A 155 12.91 5.60 7.33
CA VAL A 155 13.92 6.64 7.10
C VAL A 155 13.77 7.83 8.04
N ASP A 156 12.54 8.21 8.39
CA ASP A 156 12.30 9.30 9.33
C ASP A 156 12.82 8.96 10.73
N GLY A 157 12.73 7.70 11.12
CA GLY A 157 13.30 7.17 12.37
C GLY A 157 14.81 7.00 12.38
N LEU A 158 15.53 7.18 11.26
CA LEU A 158 16.98 7.03 11.21
C LEU A 158 17.74 8.23 11.80
N PRO A 159 18.88 7.99 12.48
CA PRO A 159 19.87 9.01 12.78
C PRO A 159 20.31 9.79 11.53
N LYS A 160 20.70 11.06 11.71
CA LYS A 160 21.06 11.97 10.61
C LYS A 160 22.18 11.44 9.70
N ASP A 161 23.14 10.69 10.24
CA ASP A 161 24.26 10.08 9.50
C ASP A 161 23.85 8.88 8.65
N LEU A 162 22.67 8.31 8.89
CA LEU A 162 22.11 7.20 8.13
C LEU A 162 21.01 7.62 7.15
N LYS A 163 20.56 8.88 7.18
CA LYS A 163 19.54 9.37 6.24
C LYS A 163 20.09 9.41 4.82
N PRO A 164 19.30 9.00 3.82
CA PRO A 164 19.72 9.05 2.43
C PRO A 164 19.84 10.49 1.95
N SER A 165 20.59 10.68 0.86
CA SER A 165 20.75 11.98 0.21
C SER A 165 19.51 12.41 -0.59
N ILE A 166 18.63 11.47 -0.90
CA ILE A 166 17.40 11.68 -1.65
C ILE A 166 16.27 12.02 -0.69
N ASP A 167 15.46 13.01 -1.06
CA ASP A 167 14.24 13.34 -0.36
C ASP A 167 13.17 12.26 -0.61
N ILE A 168 12.80 11.55 0.44
CA ILE A 168 11.76 10.51 0.42
C ILE A 168 10.35 11.14 0.53
N GLY A 169 10.26 12.42 0.90
CA GLY A 169 9.02 13.18 0.88
C GLY A 169 8.43 13.35 -0.51
N THR A 170 9.23 13.18 -1.57
CA THR A 170 8.77 13.27 -2.97
C THR A 170 8.29 11.94 -3.56
N PHE A 171 8.20 10.87 -2.77
CA PHE A 171 7.58 9.63 -3.24
C PHE A 171 6.16 9.93 -3.72
N PRO A 172 5.76 9.47 -4.92
CA PRO A 172 4.44 9.77 -5.45
C PRO A 172 3.37 9.30 -4.47
N SER A 173 2.54 10.22 -3.96
CA SER A 173 1.28 9.86 -3.29
C SER A 173 0.35 9.37 -4.39
N VAL A 174 0.33 8.05 -4.57
CA VAL A 174 -0.29 7.42 -5.74
C VAL A 174 -1.78 7.77 -5.83
N TRP A 175 -2.48 7.85 -4.70
CA TRP A 175 -3.85 8.35 -4.57
C TRP A 175 -4.04 8.94 -3.16
N GLU A 176 -5.08 9.74 -3.01
CA GLU A 176 -5.69 10.08 -1.72
C GLU A 176 -6.17 8.82 -1.00
N GLU A 177 -5.94 8.70 0.31
CA GLU A 177 -6.41 7.57 1.13
C GLU A 177 -7.92 7.36 0.97
N ARG A 178 -8.37 6.12 0.73
CA ARG A 178 -9.80 5.81 0.63
C ARG A 178 -10.36 5.36 1.96
N PHE A 179 -11.38 6.06 2.42
CA PHE A 179 -12.11 5.72 3.65
C PHE A 179 -13.56 5.36 3.36
N LEU A 180 -14.06 4.40 4.13
CA LEU A 180 -15.49 4.09 4.21
C LEU A 180 -15.97 4.41 5.63
N VAL A 181 -17.02 5.22 5.73
CA VAL A 181 -17.71 5.51 7.00
C VAL A 181 -19.09 4.85 6.96
N VAL A 182 -19.36 3.97 7.92
CA VAL A 182 -20.63 3.25 8.06
C VAL A 182 -21.22 3.57 9.43
N ASP A 183 -22.22 4.43 9.47
CA ASP A 183 -22.86 4.89 10.72
C ASP A 183 -24.28 5.37 10.39
N ASP A 184 -25.29 4.92 11.13
CA ASP A 184 -26.69 5.30 10.91
C ASP A 184 -27.01 6.70 11.44
N HIS A 185 -26.19 7.24 12.35
CA HIS A 185 -26.31 8.58 12.89
C HIS A 185 -25.69 9.63 11.97
N GLU A 186 -26.52 10.18 11.09
CA GLU A 186 -26.15 11.15 10.03
C GLU A 186 -25.21 12.29 10.49
N PRO A 187 -25.47 13.03 11.58
CA PRO A 187 -24.59 14.14 11.98
C PRO A 187 -23.16 13.69 12.30
N LEU A 188 -23.01 12.50 12.92
CA LEU A 188 -21.69 11.98 13.25
C LEU A 188 -21.01 11.39 12.00
N ARG A 189 -21.77 10.68 11.15
CA ARG A 189 -21.29 10.18 9.86
C ARG A 189 -20.71 11.31 9.01
N GLU A 190 -21.41 12.44 8.90
CA GLU A 190 -20.96 13.61 8.15
C GLU A 190 -19.73 14.27 8.77
N LEU A 191 -19.68 14.42 10.09
CA LEU A 191 -18.51 14.94 10.80
C LEU A 191 -17.27 14.08 10.54
N VAL A 192 -17.39 12.77 10.72
CA VAL A 192 -16.31 11.81 10.51
C VAL A 192 -15.84 11.83 9.06
N ALA A 193 -16.78 11.85 8.11
CA ALA A 193 -16.46 11.96 6.70
C ALA A 193 -15.71 13.26 6.37
N SER A 194 -16.13 14.39 6.94
CA SER A 194 -15.46 15.68 6.76
C SER A 194 -14.06 15.74 7.37
N LEU A 195 -13.82 15.03 8.49
CA LEU A 195 -12.49 14.94 9.09
C LEU A 195 -11.54 14.13 8.20
N LEU A 196 -12.01 13.01 7.68
CA LEU A 196 -11.24 12.11 6.82
C LEU A 196 -11.06 12.66 5.40
N SER A 197 -11.95 13.51 4.91
CA SER A 197 -11.85 14.10 3.57
C SER A 197 -10.63 15.00 3.38
N ARG A 198 -9.99 15.41 4.47
CA ARG A 198 -8.71 16.14 4.44
C ARG A 198 -7.51 15.23 4.16
N ARG A 199 -7.68 13.91 4.30
CA ARG A 199 -6.64 12.90 4.11
C ARG A 199 -6.86 12.08 2.84
N GLY A 200 -8.11 11.94 2.41
CA GLY A 200 -8.39 11.48 1.06
C GLY A 200 -9.86 11.31 0.72
N THR A 201 -10.16 10.41 -0.20
CA THR A 201 -11.52 10.18 -0.70
C THR A 201 -12.34 9.42 0.33
N VAL A 202 -13.50 9.94 0.69
CA VAL A 202 -14.39 9.31 1.67
C VAL A 202 -15.72 8.95 1.03
N GLU A 203 -16.14 7.70 1.23
CA GLU A 203 -17.51 7.26 1.00
C GLU A 203 -18.18 7.08 2.35
N ALA A 204 -19.39 7.63 2.52
CA ALA A 204 -20.13 7.57 3.77
C ALA A 204 -21.52 7.02 3.49
N VAL A 205 -21.90 5.97 4.23
CA VAL A 205 -23.15 5.23 4.06
C VAL A 205 -23.84 5.02 5.40
N ALA A 206 -25.17 4.92 5.37
CA ALA A 206 -25.96 4.86 6.59
C ALA A 206 -26.04 3.48 7.24
N GLY A 207 -25.65 2.42 6.54
CA GLY A 207 -25.81 1.07 7.05
C GLY A 207 -24.87 0.06 6.43
N ALA A 208 -24.68 -1.03 7.18
CA ALA A 208 -23.77 -2.11 6.82
C ALA A 208 -24.09 -2.78 5.47
N GLY A 209 -25.35 -2.81 5.04
CA GLY A 209 -25.74 -3.36 3.74
C GLY A 209 -25.12 -2.60 2.56
N GLU A 210 -25.21 -1.27 2.60
CA GLU A 210 -24.54 -0.38 1.63
C GLU A 210 -23.02 -0.48 1.77
N GLY A 211 -22.52 -0.50 3.01
CA GLY A 211 -21.11 -0.70 3.31
C GLY A 211 -20.53 -1.98 2.69
N LEU A 212 -21.26 -3.10 2.73
CA LEU A 212 -20.85 -4.35 2.07
C LEU A 212 -20.85 -4.25 0.55
N GLY A 213 -21.81 -3.54 -0.04
CA GLY A 213 -21.81 -3.26 -1.48
C GLY A 213 -20.53 -2.55 -1.89
N LYS A 214 -20.17 -1.52 -1.13
CA LYS A 214 -18.96 -0.73 -1.30
C LYS A 214 -17.67 -1.53 -1.09
N VAL A 215 -17.55 -2.26 0.02
CA VAL A 215 -16.41 -3.15 0.31
C VAL A 215 -16.22 -4.24 -0.73
N ARG A 216 -17.31 -4.67 -1.38
CA ARG A 216 -17.15 -5.52 -2.56
C ARG A 216 -16.47 -4.68 -3.62
N GLU A 217 -17.09 -3.64 -4.12
CA GLU A 217 -16.63 -2.89 -5.30
C GLU A 217 -15.21 -2.35 -5.19
N HIS A 218 -14.81 -1.86 -4.02
CA HIS A 218 -13.57 -1.12 -3.81
C HIS A 218 -12.78 -1.58 -2.60
N PHE A 219 -11.47 -1.35 -2.64
CA PHE A 219 -10.61 -1.44 -1.48
C PHE A 219 -10.61 -0.13 -0.65
N TYR A 220 -10.55 -0.26 0.68
CA TYR A 220 -10.47 0.88 1.62
C TYR A 220 -9.25 0.76 2.54
N ASN A 221 -8.51 1.87 2.68
CA ASN A 221 -7.39 1.98 3.59
C ASN A 221 -7.84 2.05 5.06
N GLY A 222 -9.03 2.60 5.30
CA GLY A 222 -9.66 2.63 6.62
C GLY A 222 -11.18 2.54 6.53
N ILE A 223 -11.77 1.69 7.36
CA ILE A 223 -13.21 1.53 7.49
C ILE A 223 -13.60 1.93 8.91
N VAL A 224 -14.36 3.02 9.04
CA VAL A 224 -14.94 3.45 10.31
C VAL A 224 -16.36 2.94 10.39
N SER A 225 -16.67 2.13 11.40
CA SER A 225 -17.99 1.50 11.55
C SER A 225 -18.57 1.75 12.94
N ASP A 226 -19.85 2.14 13.00
CA ASP A 226 -20.62 1.96 14.23
C ASP A 226 -20.80 0.47 14.49
N ILE A 227 -20.79 0.09 15.76
CA ILE A 227 -21.19 -1.23 16.20
C ILE A 227 -22.72 -1.32 16.24
N GLN A 228 -23.40 -0.28 16.72
CA GLN A 228 -24.84 -0.29 16.93
C GLN A 228 -25.54 0.28 15.71
N MET A 229 -25.90 -0.57 14.74
CA MET A 229 -26.64 -0.18 13.55
C MET A 229 -27.91 -1.02 13.39
N PRO A 230 -29.01 -0.45 12.87
CA PRO A 230 -30.22 -1.19 12.55
C PRO A 230 -30.00 -2.28 11.49
N GLY A 231 -30.65 -3.42 11.68
CA GLY A 231 -30.59 -4.55 10.74
C GLY A 231 -29.32 -5.38 10.92
N MET A 232 -28.20 -4.91 10.36
CA MET A 232 -26.90 -5.56 10.46
C MET A 232 -25.95 -4.70 11.30
N ASP A 233 -25.45 -5.27 12.38
CA ASP A 233 -24.56 -4.58 13.31
C ASP A 233 -23.12 -4.50 12.77
N GLY A 234 -22.27 -3.68 13.39
CA GLY A 234 -20.89 -3.48 12.94
C GLY A 234 -20.01 -4.73 13.02
N PHE A 235 -20.31 -5.66 13.93
CA PHE A 235 -19.56 -6.92 14.02
C PHE A 235 -19.92 -7.87 12.89
N GLU A 236 -21.21 -7.99 12.57
CA GLU A 236 -21.68 -8.77 11.43
C GLU A 236 -21.19 -8.17 10.12
N PHE A 237 -21.19 -6.84 9.99
CA PHE A 237 -20.58 -6.13 8.86
C PHE A 237 -19.11 -6.51 8.68
N TYR A 238 -18.33 -6.40 9.76
CA TYR A 238 -16.91 -6.74 9.76
C TYR A 238 -16.65 -8.20 9.36
N GLN A 239 -17.41 -9.15 9.92
CA GLN A 239 -17.26 -10.57 9.59
C GLN A 239 -17.47 -10.80 8.09
N ARG A 240 -18.57 -10.27 7.53
CA ARG A 240 -18.89 -10.40 6.10
C ARG A 240 -17.90 -9.66 5.20
N ALA A 241 -17.40 -8.50 5.63
CA ALA A 241 -16.37 -7.75 4.92
C ALA A 241 -15.05 -8.53 4.87
N VAL A 242 -14.62 -9.11 5.99
CA VAL A 242 -13.39 -9.93 6.09
C VAL A 242 -13.51 -11.26 5.34
N GLU A 243 -14.72 -11.83 5.25
CA GLU A 243 -14.99 -12.99 4.38
C GLU A 243 -14.83 -12.63 2.89
N CYS A 244 -15.21 -11.41 2.49
CA CYS A 244 -14.99 -10.92 1.13
C CYS A 244 -13.50 -10.62 0.87
N ASP A 245 -12.82 -10.06 1.87
CA ASP A 245 -11.40 -9.71 1.80
C ASP A 245 -10.70 -9.80 3.16
N HIS A 246 -9.88 -10.84 3.34
CA HIS A 246 -9.19 -11.09 4.60
C HIS A 246 -8.20 -9.98 4.99
N GLN A 247 -7.73 -9.17 4.03
CA GLN A 247 -6.79 -8.08 4.29
C GLN A 247 -7.46 -6.93 5.06
N LEU A 248 -8.79 -6.76 4.93
CA LEU A 248 -9.53 -5.72 5.64
C LEU A 248 -9.57 -5.92 7.16
N LYS A 249 -9.16 -7.11 7.66
CA LYS A 249 -9.21 -7.44 9.08
C LYS A 249 -8.61 -6.36 9.99
N LYS A 250 -7.52 -5.73 9.56
CA LYS A 250 -6.81 -4.70 10.34
C LYS A 250 -7.19 -3.26 9.98
N HIS A 251 -8.04 -3.10 8.98
CA HIS A 251 -8.41 -1.80 8.41
C HIS A 251 -9.65 -1.19 9.10
N PHE A 252 -10.21 -1.86 10.11
CA PHE A 252 -11.40 -1.42 10.82
C PHE A 252 -11.09 -0.58 12.06
N LEU A 253 -11.77 0.57 12.14
CA LEU A 253 -12.01 1.32 13.36
C LEU A 253 -13.47 1.14 13.77
N PHE A 254 -13.70 0.55 14.94
CA PHE A 254 -15.04 0.53 15.52
C PHE A 254 -15.25 1.74 16.42
N TYR A 255 -16.46 2.28 16.43
CA TYR A 255 -16.86 3.18 17.50
C TYR A 255 -18.27 2.86 18.00
N SER A 256 -18.56 3.13 19.27
CA SER A 256 -19.92 2.92 19.79
C SER A 256 -20.15 3.61 21.13
N ALA A 257 -21.39 3.96 21.43
CA ALA A 257 -21.79 4.45 22.75
C ALA A 257 -21.71 3.35 23.82
N GLU A 258 -22.03 2.12 23.44
CA GLU A 258 -21.99 0.98 24.35
C GLU A 258 -21.23 -0.20 23.73
N ILE A 259 -20.23 -0.69 24.45
CA ILE A 259 -19.46 -1.87 24.08
C ILE A 259 -19.54 -2.84 25.26
N THR A 260 -20.22 -3.97 25.06
CA THR A 260 -20.33 -5.00 26.09
C THR A 260 -18.96 -5.57 26.44
N PRO A 261 -18.74 -6.08 27.67
CA PRO A 261 -17.48 -6.69 28.05
C PRO A 261 -17.03 -7.82 27.12
N GLU A 262 -17.95 -8.63 26.57
CA GLU A 262 -17.57 -9.69 25.61
C GLU A 262 -17.06 -9.11 24.29
N ARG A 263 -17.72 -8.06 23.77
CA ARG A 263 -17.33 -7.38 22.53
C ARG A 263 -15.98 -6.68 22.69
N GLU A 264 -15.76 -6.01 23.82
CA GLU A 264 -14.46 -5.37 24.09
C GLU A 264 -13.33 -6.41 24.21
N ALA A 265 -13.58 -7.53 24.89
CA ALA A 265 -12.61 -8.62 24.98
C ALA A 265 -12.28 -9.20 23.60
N TYR A 266 -13.28 -9.34 22.71
CA TYR A 266 -13.08 -9.78 21.35
C TYR A 266 -12.21 -8.80 20.54
N LEU A 267 -12.51 -7.49 20.60
CA LEU A 267 -11.76 -6.45 19.87
C LEU A 267 -10.29 -6.45 20.30
N LYS A 268 -10.03 -6.46 21.62
CA LYS A 268 -8.66 -6.54 22.18
C LYS A 268 -7.95 -7.81 21.77
N LYS A 269 -8.60 -8.98 21.88
CA LYS A 269 -8.02 -10.28 21.51
C LYS A 269 -7.60 -10.35 20.04
N ASN A 270 -8.32 -9.65 19.16
CA ASN A 270 -8.06 -9.64 17.73
C ASN A 270 -7.21 -8.45 17.25
N ASN A 271 -6.72 -7.60 18.17
CA ASN A 271 -6.00 -6.36 17.87
C ASN A 271 -6.78 -5.42 16.94
N LEU A 272 -8.10 -5.32 17.14
CA LEU A 272 -8.96 -4.41 16.38
C LEU A 272 -9.06 -3.06 17.09
N CYS A 273 -8.95 -1.99 16.31
CA CYS A 273 -9.01 -0.63 16.85
C CYS A 273 -10.46 -0.26 17.17
N PHE A 274 -10.68 0.36 18.33
CA PHE A 274 -12.03 0.81 18.72
C PHE A 274 -12.01 2.05 19.62
N LEU A 275 -13.08 2.83 19.56
CA LEU A 275 -13.30 4.04 20.38
C LEU A 275 -14.67 3.99 21.06
N ARG A 276 -14.74 4.45 22.31
CA ARG A 276 -16.02 4.63 23.01
C ARG A 276 -16.54 6.04 22.76
N LYS A 277 -17.81 6.18 22.37
CA LYS A 277 -18.47 7.49 22.24
C LYS A 277 -18.84 8.00 23.66
N PRO A 278 -18.58 9.28 23.99
CA PRO A 278 -17.86 10.26 23.20
C PRO A 278 -16.33 10.03 23.23
N PHE A 279 -15.67 10.24 22.09
CA PHE A 279 -14.21 10.18 21.94
C PHE A 279 -13.64 11.54 21.53
N GLY A 280 -12.34 11.76 21.78
CA GLY A 280 -11.67 13.00 21.38
C GLY A 280 -11.30 13.00 19.89
N LEU A 281 -11.28 14.18 19.25
CA LEU A 281 -10.83 14.30 17.85
C LEU A 281 -9.37 13.86 17.66
N GLY A 282 -8.48 14.20 18.60
CA GLY A 282 -7.08 13.78 18.55
C GLY A 282 -6.92 12.26 18.61
N GLU A 283 -7.61 11.62 19.55
CA GLU A 283 -7.66 10.16 19.71
C GLU A 283 -8.21 9.46 18.47
N PHE A 284 -9.26 10.01 17.85
CA PHE A 284 -9.80 9.52 16.58
C PHE A 284 -8.74 9.54 15.47
N MET A 285 -8.07 10.67 15.27
CA MET A 285 -7.05 10.80 14.21
C MET A 285 -5.83 9.91 14.47
N GLU A 286 -5.37 9.80 15.73
CA GLU A 286 -4.28 8.89 16.11
C GLU A 286 -4.63 7.43 15.83
N THR A 287 -5.89 7.03 16.06
CA THR A 287 -6.35 5.67 15.78
C THR A 287 -6.44 5.40 14.28
N ILE A 288 -6.86 6.40 13.48
CA ILE A 288 -6.80 6.32 12.02
C ILE A 288 -5.34 6.15 11.56
N ASP A 289 -4.42 6.94 12.09
CA ASP A 289 -2.97 6.80 11.81
C ASP A 289 -2.46 5.39 12.17
N GLN A 290 -2.92 4.82 13.28
CA GLN A 290 -2.57 3.46 13.68
C GLN A 290 -3.09 2.41 12.68
N ILE A 291 -4.28 2.59 12.12
CA ILE A 291 -4.86 1.66 11.15
C ILE A 291 -4.12 1.73 9.82
N LEU A 292 -3.78 2.93 9.36
CA LEU A 292 -3.10 3.14 8.08
C LEU A 292 -1.66 2.61 8.05
N ARG A 293 -1.03 2.42 9.23
CA ARG A 293 0.33 1.88 9.36
C ARG A 293 0.42 0.35 9.44
N GLN A 294 -0.71 -0.37 9.52
CA GLN A 294 -0.75 -1.82 9.76
C GLN A 294 -0.60 -2.69 8.51
#